data_AF-A0A1I1RKA9-F1
#
_entry.id   AF-A0A1I1RKA9-F1
#
_cell.length_a   1.000
_cell.length_b   1.000
_cell.length_c   1.000
_cell.angle_alpha   90.00
_cell.angle_beta   90.00
_cell.angle_gamma   90.00
#
_symmetry.space_group_name_H-M   'P 1'
#
loop_
_entity.id
_entity.type
_entity.pdbx_description
1 polymer ?
#
loop_
_entity_poly.entity_id
_entity_poly.type
_entity_poly.pdbx_seq_one_letter_code
_entity_poly.pdbx_strand_id
1 'polypeptide(L)'
;MEQETRTGEGIVAVRLIRKTDGSLVPDAVIFATRLDMQPDGMEGMKTSIEPLPSTEPGLYRFKVNLTMEGGWRLSLAAKIQGETGTLESRLTLKALP
;
A
#
# COMPACT_ATOMS: atom_id res chain seq x y z
N MET A 1 6.69 -7.55 -8.97
CA MET A 1 6.48 -6.57 -10.05
C MET A 1 6.50 -5.21 -9.39
N GLU A 2 7.33 -4.31 -9.89
CA GLU A 2 7.43 -2.93 -9.42
C GLU A 2 6.37 -2.12 -10.18
N GLN A 3 5.55 -1.35 -9.46
CA GLN A 3 4.49 -0.55 -10.07
C GLN A 3 4.98 0.88 -10.29
N GLU A 4 4.83 1.41 -11.50
CA GLU A 4 5.21 2.79 -11.81
C GLU A 4 4.07 3.76 -11.48
N THR A 5 4.45 4.95 -11.01
CA THR A 5 3.53 6.06 -10.70
C THR A 5 4.26 7.39 -10.88
N ARG A 6 3.51 8.49 -10.97
CA ARG A 6 4.09 9.83 -10.99
C ARG A 6 4.43 10.31 -9.58
N THR A 7 5.42 11.20 -9.49
CA THR A 7 5.69 12.02 -8.30
C THR A 7 4.53 12.97 -7.99
N GLY A 8 4.51 13.49 -6.76
CA GLY A 8 3.48 14.39 -6.25
C GLY A 8 2.30 13.67 -5.60
N GLU A 9 1.18 14.40 -5.45
CA GLU A 9 -0.05 13.84 -4.89
C GLU A 9 -0.66 12.79 -5.81
N GLY A 10 -1.10 11.68 -5.22
CA GLY A 10 -1.71 10.59 -5.97
C GLY A 10 -2.53 9.65 -5.10
N ILE A 11 -3.14 8.67 -5.76
CA ILE A 11 -3.88 7.59 -5.11
C ILE A 11 -3.17 6.28 -5.40
N VAL A 12 -2.72 5.60 -4.35
CA VAL A 12 -2.27 4.21 -4.43
C VAL A 12 -3.42 3.30 -4.02
N ALA A 13 -3.77 2.34 -4.87
CA ALA A 13 -4.79 1.34 -4.58
C ALA A 13 -4.15 -0.04 -4.39
N VAL A 14 -4.44 -0.68 -3.26
CA VAL A 14 -3.99 -2.02 -2.92
C VAL A 14 -5.16 -2.97 -2.98
N ARG A 15 -5.03 -4.04 -3.76
CA ARG A 15 -6.02 -5.11 -3.84
C ARG A 15 -5.58 -6.30 -2.99
N LEU A 16 -6.43 -6.72 -2.07
CA LEU A 16 -6.19 -7.91 -1.26
C LEU A 16 -6.88 -9.12 -1.89
N ILE A 17 -6.07 -10.13 -2.21
CA ILE A 17 -6.50 -11.36 -2.90
C ILE A 17 -6.12 -12.55 -2.03
N ARG A 18 -7.07 -13.44 -1.75
CA ARG A 18 -6.80 -14.71 -1.08
C ARG A 18 -6.12 -15.65 -2.08
N LYS A 19 -4.92 -16.12 -1.74
CA LYS A 19 -4.09 -16.92 -2.66
C LYS A 19 -4.67 -18.31 -2.97
N THR A 20 -5.48 -18.87 -2.08
CA THR A 20 -5.99 -20.24 -2.22
C THR A 20 -7.05 -20.37 -3.30
N ASP A 21 -7.90 -19.35 -3.48
CA ASP A 21 -9.06 -19.38 -4.37
C ASP A 21 -9.14 -18.15 -5.30
N GLY A 22 -8.24 -17.18 -5.17
CA GLY A 22 -8.23 -15.95 -5.96
C GLY A 22 -9.32 -14.95 -5.57
N SER A 23 -10.09 -15.21 -4.50
CA SER A 23 -11.17 -14.33 -4.07
C SER A 23 -10.66 -12.99 -3.56
N LEU A 24 -11.45 -11.93 -3.77
CA LEU A 24 -11.21 -10.62 -3.18
C LEU A 24 -11.52 -10.68 -1.68
N VAL A 25 -10.69 -10.04 -0.85
CA VAL A 25 -10.87 -10.01 0.60
C VAL A 25 -11.48 -8.67 1.03
N PRO A 26 -12.82 -8.58 1.20
CA PRO A 26 -13.46 -7.38 1.71
C PRO A 26 -13.20 -7.19 3.21
N ASP A 27 -13.58 -6.01 3.70
CA ASP A 27 -13.70 -5.70 5.14
C ASP A 27 -12.44 -5.96 5.99
N ALA A 28 -11.26 -5.95 5.36
CA ALA A 28 -10.00 -5.98 6.08
C ALA A 28 -9.77 -4.64 6.76
N VAL A 29 -9.38 -4.69 8.02
CA VAL A 29 -9.07 -3.50 8.82
C VAL A 29 -7.58 -3.24 8.71
N ILE A 30 -7.21 -2.26 7.89
CA ILE A 30 -5.82 -1.78 7.79
C ILE A 30 -5.57 -0.82 8.95
N PHE A 31 -4.70 -1.22 9.87
CA PHE A 31 -4.46 -0.48 11.12
C PHE A 31 -3.05 0.11 11.22
N ALA A 32 -2.14 -0.29 10.33
CA ALA A 32 -0.83 0.34 10.21
C ALA A 32 -0.43 0.46 8.75
N THR A 33 0.09 1.64 8.38
CA THR A 33 0.65 1.91 7.06
C THR A 33 1.91 2.75 7.21
N ARG A 34 2.85 2.55 6.28
CA ARG A 34 4.05 3.36 6.15
C ARG A 34 4.47 3.42 4.69
N LEU A 35 4.86 4.61 4.24
CA LEU A 35 5.42 4.83 2.92
C LEU A 35 6.80 5.47 3.05
N ASP A 36 7.84 4.78 2.61
CA ASP A 36 9.24 5.19 2.75
C ASP A 36 10.09 4.85 1.53
N MET A 37 11.28 5.43 1.42
CA MET A 37 12.22 5.18 0.32
C MET A 37 13.27 4.11 0.67
N GLN A 38 12.91 3.09 1.45
CA GLN A 38 13.84 1.99 1.76
C GLN A 38 14.38 1.26 0.52
N PRO A 39 13.64 1.07 -0.60
CA PRO A 39 14.19 0.44 -1.80
C PRO A 39 15.46 1.14 -2.31
N ASP A 40 15.56 2.45 -2.09
CA ASP A 40 16.71 3.28 -2.48
C ASP A 40 17.68 3.50 -1.30
N GLY A 41 17.57 2.71 -0.22
CA GLY A 41 18.40 2.83 0.97
C GLY A 41 18.06 4.02 1.88
N MET A 42 16.99 4.75 1.58
CA MET A 42 16.57 5.96 2.29
C MET A 42 15.36 5.71 3.19
N GLU A 43 15.38 4.66 4.01
CA GLU A 43 14.23 4.26 4.85
C GLU A 43 13.76 5.35 5.84
N GLY A 44 14.66 6.24 6.26
CA GLY A 44 14.33 7.41 7.09
C GLY A 44 13.47 8.44 6.37
N MET A 45 13.52 8.48 5.04
CA MET A 45 12.71 9.36 4.20
C MET A 45 11.31 8.76 4.05
N LYS A 46 10.34 9.36 4.74
CA LYS A 46 8.93 8.96 4.74
C LYS A 46 8.07 10.05 4.14
N THR A 47 6.88 9.68 3.70
CA THR A 47 5.87 10.65 3.29
C THR A 47 4.50 10.37 3.94
N SER A 48 3.56 11.31 3.79
CA SER A 48 2.19 11.15 4.25
C SER A 48 1.48 10.04 3.47
N ILE A 49 0.66 9.28 4.21
CA ILE A 49 -0.23 8.27 3.67
C ILE A 49 -1.52 8.29 4.46
N GLU A 50 -2.63 8.53 3.76
CA GLU A 50 -3.95 8.68 4.37
C GLU A 50 -4.94 7.70 3.74
N PRO A 51 -5.64 6.87 4.54
CA PRO A 51 -6.64 5.96 4.00
C PRO A 51 -7.82 6.75 3.42
N LEU A 52 -8.30 6.29 2.26
CA LEU A 52 -9.51 6.79 1.62
C LEU A 52 -10.61 5.72 1.67
N PRO A 53 -11.89 6.11 1.58
CA PRO A 53 -12.97 5.13 1.43
C PRO A 53 -12.73 4.20 0.24
N SER A 54 -12.90 2.90 0.49
CA SER A 54 -12.89 1.88 -0.55
C SER A 54 -14.06 2.07 -1.50
N THR A 55 -13.83 1.81 -2.79
CA THR A 55 -14.86 1.89 -3.85
C THR A 55 -15.37 0.53 -4.30
N GLU A 56 -14.62 -0.54 -3.98
CA GLU A 56 -14.92 -1.92 -4.38
C GLU A 56 -14.47 -2.90 -3.29
N PRO A 57 -15.10 -4.09 -3.17
CA PRO A 57 -14.64 -5.15 -2.28
C PRO A 57 -13.16 -5.49 -2.49
N GLY A 58 -12.41 -5.56 -1.39
CA GLY A 58 -10.99 -5.91 -1.38
C GLY A 58 -10.05 -4.89 -2.03
N LEU A 59 -10.54 -3.70 -2.39
CA LEU A 59 -9.72 -2.59 -2.84
C LEU A 59 -9.58 -1.53 -1.73
N TYR A 60 -8.35 -1.25 -1.32
CA TYR A 60 -8.02 -0.29 -0.27
C TYR A 60 -7.21 0.84 -0.86
N ARG A 61 -7.65 2.09 -0.63
CA ARG A 61 -7.13 3.27 -1.32
C ARG A 61 -6.42 4.17 -0.34
N PHE A 62 -5.34 4.79 -0.78
CA PHE A 62 -4.54 5.70 0.02
C PHE A 62 -4.22 6.95 -0.77
N LYS A 63 -4.50 8.13 -0.21
CA LYS A 63 -3.91 9.38 -0.68
C LYS A 63 -2.46 9.40 -0.20
N VAL A 64 -1.54 9.66 -1.14
CA VAL A 64 -0.10 9.73 -0.87
C VAL A 64 0.46 10.99 -1.53
N ASN A 65 1.65 11.41 -1.09
CA ASN A 65 2.43 12.45 -1.76
C ASN A 65 3.86 11.94 -1.99
N LEU A 66 4.18 11.47 -3.20
CA LEU A 66 5.50 10.95 -3.53
C LEU A 66 6.42 12.12 -3.85
N THR A 67 7.12 12.63 -2.84
CA THR A 67 7.86 13.90 -2.90
C THR A 67 9.14 13.84 -3.73
N MET A 68 9.55 12.64 -4.18
CA MET A 68 10.80 12.41 -4.89
C MET A 68 10.65 11.24 -5.87
N GLU A 69 11.35 11.32 -6.99
CA GLU A 69 11.51 10.20 -7.92
C GLU A 69 12.28 9.05 -7.25
N GLY A 70 12.07 7.82 -7.72
CA GLY A 70 12.78 6.64 -7.22
C GLY A 70 11.89 5.60 -6.57
N GLY A 71 12.53 4.67 -5.86
CA GLY A 71 11.91 3.52 -5.24
C GLY A 71 11.23 3.86 -3.91
N TRP A 72 9.94 3.59 -3.84
CA TRP A 72 9.11 3.75 -2.65
C TRP A 72 8.55 2.40 -2.21
N ARG A 73 8.42 2.21 -0.90
CA ARG A 73 7.86 1.00 -0.28
C ARG A 73 6.65 1.35 0.56
N LEU A 74 5.51 0.77 0.19
CA LEU A 74 4.30 0.75 1.01
C LEU A 74 4.32 -0.49 1.91
N SER A 75 4.50 -0.28 3.21
CA SER A 75 4.28 -1.31 4.23
C SER A 75 2.87 -1.18 4.80
N LEU A 76 2.17 -2.30 4.96
CA LEU A 76 0.83 -2.34 5.56
C LEU A 76 0.67 -3.52 6.51
N ALA A 77 -0.13 -3.31 7.56
CA ALA A 77 -0.63 -4.36 8.44
C ALA A 77 -2.16 -4.33 8.49
N ALA A 78 -2.78 -5.51 8.39
CA ALA A 78 -4.23 -5.64 8.35
C ALA A 78 -4.74 -6.83 9.19
N LYS A 79 -5.95 -6.67 9.73
CA LYS A 79 -6.78 -7.77 10.26
C LYS A 79 -7.81 -8.17 9.22
N ILE A 80 -8.00 -9.48 9.05
CA ILE A 80 -8.94 -10.06 8.09
C ILE A 80 -9.99 -10.84 8.86
N GLN A 81 -11.25 -10.69 8.50
CA GLN A 81 -12.34 -11.43 9.14
C GLN A 81 -12.16 -12.94 8.96
N GLY A 82 -12.28 -13.70 10.05
CA GLY A 82 -12.07 -15.14 10.06
C GLY A 82 -10.61 -15.58 10.13
N GLU A 83 -9.64 -14.67 10.01
CA GLU A 83 -8.22 -14.97 10.18
C GLU A 83 -7.76 -14.58 11.59
N THR A 84 -7.01 -15.45 12.26
CA THR A 84 -6.48 -15.17 13.61
C THR A 84 -5.21 -14.30 13.56
N GLY A 85 -4.50 -14.32 12.44
CA GLY A 85 -3.23 -13.64 12.25
C GLY A 85 -3.33 -12.14 11.98
N THR A 86 -2.17 -11.52 11.80
CA THR A 86 -2.03 -10.20 11.17
C THR A 86 -1.43 -10.42 9.79
N LEU A 87 -2.06 -9.87 8.77
CA LEU A 87 -1.43 -9.77 7.46
C LEU A 87 -0.41 -8.63 7.51
N GLU A 88 0.85 -8.92 7.21
CA GLU A 88 1.87 -7.90 6.93
C GLU A 88 2.30 -8.00 5.47
N SER A 89 2.41 -6.86 4.80
CA SER A 89 2.86 -6.82 3.41
C SER A 89 3.73 -5.61 3.14
N ARG A 90 4.66 -5.76 2.20
CA ARG A 90 5.53 -4.71 1.68
C ARG A 90 5.43 -4.71 0.16
N LEU A 91 4.92 -3.62 -0.39
CA LEU A 91 4.75 -3.41 -1.81
C LEU A 91 5.74 -2.35 -2.27
N THR A 92 6.35 -2.53 -3.44
CA THR A 92 7.30 -1.57 -4.01
C THR A 92 6.68 -0.88 -5.22
N LEU A 93 6.87 0.44 -5.29
CA LEU A 93 6.44 1.31 -6.36
C LEU A 93 7.61 2.22 -6.78
N LYS A 94 7.63 2.62 -8.05
CA LYS A 94 8.61 3.54 -8.61
C LYS A 94 7.93 4.85 -8.96
N ALA A 95 8.37 5.94 -8.33
CA ALA A 95 7.96 7.28 -8.69
C ALA A 95 8.82 7.80 -9.85
N LEU A 96 8.17 8.25 -10.91
CA LEU A 96 8.75 8.86 -12.09
C LEU A 96 8.23 10.32 -12.23
N PRO A 97 8.87 11.16 -13.06
CA PRO A 97 8.35 12.50 -13.38
C PRO A 97 6.89 12.53 -13.85
#